data_AF-A0AAU7YKL4-F1
#
_entry.id   AF-A0AAU7YKL4-F1
#
_cell.length_a   1.000
_cell.length_b   1.000
_cell.length_c   1.000
_cell.angle_alpha   90.00
_cell.angle_beta   90.00
_cell.angle_gamma   90.00
#
_symmetry.space_group_name_H-M   'P 1'
#
loop_
_entity.id
_entity.type
_entity.pdbx_description
1 polymer ?
#
loop_
_entity_poly.entity_id
_entity_poly.type
_entity_poly.pdbx_seq_one_letter_code
_entity_poly.pdbx_strand_id
1 'polypeptide(L)'
;MLRSDIPKVLFSSIKEDDPHRASKLFQIERWCYANWRLHQKSGKKGRNFLAQVLSSEDCWKKVDNLHGVKLDRQMVGKKLIVQNSNSPFSTDKRYEIACRYCLEEDIIALFEERKNKLSAQGKSSLLEYGHLVKTLGGNLLIVFWSHFVSGYISKLNLDGCHPYEYGLKCAVSLKQEQAVEFFWNKIKSLPESEMSEQKKDEILMKTAVYVAGNRCNSYPEIFEFYFSQISPDKYPELLKRDLAENGYYGSLNTLQGALRFDQFQALFDYLKPSNVSEDKYLVWLHYIKTENSSYYAGEGAKLFMHMWRKEGFDSHRTYVLKEEVCNRSCFLVTSLLVPWVNQNYMEPVWAILDKANSDQIKEFMDSRQAEYIRSVLEQRDIDSLNKFLSYGKSTAEGFTSLTEVKLSKACEQLGLGN
;
A
#
# COMPACT_ATOMS: atom_id res chain seq x y z
N MET A 1 -9.77 -11.47 -0.81
CA MET A 1 -9.31 -12.26 0.35
C MET A 1 -9.47 -11.37 1.56
N LEU A 2 -10.06 -11.87 2.64
CA LEU A 2 -10.27 -11.07 3.85
C LEU A 2 -9.17 -11.37 4.85
N ARG A 3 -8.80 -10.37 5.67
CA ARG A 3 -7.85 -10.53 6.78
C ARG A 3 -8.27 -11.65 7.74
N SER A 4 -9.58 -11.86 7.91
CA SER A 4 -10.17 -12.94 8.71
C SER A 4 -9.75 -14.34 8.28
N ASP A 5 -9.35 -14.50 7.02
CA ASP A 5 -8.99 -15.79 6.45
C ASP A 5 -7.52 -16.16 6.74
N ILE A 6 -6.72 -15.20 7.24
CA ILE A 6 -5.32 -15.41 7.64
C ILE A 6 -5.29 -16.04 9.04
N PRO A 7 -4.55 -17.14 9.26
CA PRO A 7 -4.46 -17.78 10.57
C PRO A 7 -3.95 -16.83 11.66
N LYS A 8 -4.72 -16.67 12.74
CA LYS A 8 -4.39 -15.79 13.89
C LYS A 8 -2.97 -16.00 14.43
N VAL A 9 -2.48 -17.25 14.43
CA VAL A 9 -1.13 -17.61 14.88
C VAL A 9 -0.01 -16.87 14.15
N LEU A 10 -0.22 -16.46 12.89
CA LEU A 10 0.76 -15.69 12.13
C LEU A 10 0.82 -14.23 12.58
N PHE A 11 -0.29 -13.68 13.10
CA PHE A 11 -0.28 -12.34 13.69
C PHE A 11 0.25 -12.37 15.13
N SER A 12 -0.08 -13.42 15.89
CA SER A 12 0.42 -13.63 17.25
C SER A 12 1.93 -13.93 17.32
N SER A 13 2.63 -14.03 16.18
CA SER A 13 4.09 -14.18 16.14
C SER A 13 4.83 -12.89 16.49
N ILE A 14 4.16 -11.75 16.43
CA ILE A 14 4.70 -10.45 16.85
C ILE A 14 4.19 -10.14 18.25
N LYS A 15 5.11 -9.81 19.16
CA LYS A 15 4.78 -9.52 20.56
C LYS A 15 3.98 -8.22 20.67
N GLU A 16 3.13 -8.13 21.69
CA GLU A 16 2.30 -6.94 21.94
C GLU A 16 3.14 -5.68 22.26
N ASP A 17 4.32 -5.86 22.86
CA ASP A 17 5.26 -4.80 23.24
C ASP A 17 6.27 -4.44 22.13
N ASP A 18 6.18 -5.04 20.94
CA ASP A 18 7.08 -4.70 19.83
C ASP A 18 6.82 -3.26 19.35
N PRO A 19 7.84 -2.38 19.34
CA PRO A 19 7.66 -0.97 18.98
C PRO A 19 7.23 -0.76 17.52
N HIS A 20 7.43 -1.76 16.66
CA HIS A 20 7.03 -1.77 15.26
C HIS A 20 5.87 -2.73 14.97
N ARG A 21 5.11 -3.15 16.00
CA ARG A 21 4.04 -4.14 15.87
C ARG A 21 3.07 -3.83 14.73
N ALA A 22 2.58 -2.59 14.63
CA ALA A 22 1.64 -2.19 13.57
C ALA A 22 2.22 -2.44 12.17
N SER A 23 3.45 -1.97 11.93
CA SER A 23 4.19 -2.15 10.68
C SER A 23 4.46 -3.63 10.37
N LYS A 24 4.90 -4.42 11.36
CA LYS A 24 5.18 -5.85 11.19
C LYS A 24 3.90 -6.64 10.85
N LEU A 25 2.79 -6.40 11.57
CA LEU A 25 1.51 -7.06 11.30
C LEU A 25 0.97 -6.73 9.91
N PHE A 26 1.08 -5.48 9.48
CA PHE A 26 0.69 -5.04 8.14
C PHE A 26 1.48 -5.77 7.04
N GLN A 27 2.78 -5.93 7.22
CA GLN A 27 3.64 -6.63 6.26
C GLN A 27 3.42 -8.15 6.27
N ILE A 28 3.13 -8.74 7.44
CA ILE A 28 2.74 -10.16 7.55
C ILE A 28 1.44 -10.42 6.78
N GLU A 29 0.45 -9.54 6.93
CA GLU A 29 -0.83 -9.66 6.20
C GLU A 29 -0.59 -9.72 4.69
N ARG A 30 0.22 -8.80 4.14
CA ARG A 30 0.55 -8.77 2.72
C ARG A 30 1.37 -9.97 2.26
N TRP A 31 2.36 -10.37 3.07
CA TRP A 31 3.12 -11.58 2.80
C TRP A 31 2.20 -12.81 2.73
N CYS A 32 1.18 -12.89 3.59
CA CYS A 32 0.19 -13.97 3.58
C CYS A 32 -0.69 -13.96 2.32
N TYR A 33 -1.04 -12.79 1.78
CA TYR A 33 -1.74 -12.70 0.49
C TYR A 33 -0.87 -13.20 -0.68
N ALA A 34 0.44 -12.94 -0.66
CA ALA A 34 1.37 -13.42 -1.70
C ALA A 34 1.68 -14.92 -1.55
N ASN A 35 1.58 -15.44 -0.33
CA ASN A 35 1.90 -16.81 0.02
C ASN A 35 0.67 -17.62 0.46
N TRP A 36 -0.51 -17.29 -0.08
CA TRP A 36 -1.79 -17.88 0.35
C TRP A 36 -1.78 -19.40 0.44
N ARG A 37 -1.36 -20.06 -0.66
CA ARG A 37 -1.30 -21.53 -0.74
C ARG A 37 -0.33 -22.15 0.26
N LEU A 38 0.70 -21.41 0.68
CA LEU A 38 1.71 -21.90 1.61
C LEU A 38 1.08 -22.09 2.99
N HIS A 39 0.44 -21.07 3.56
CA HIS A 39 -0.12 -21.16 4.91
C HIS A 39 -1.47 -21.91 4.95
N GLN A 40 -2.27 -21.85 3.88
CA GLN A 40 -3.56 -22.54 3.80
C GLN A 40 -3.38 -24.07 3.89
N LYS A 41 -2.43 -24.63 3.13
CA LYS A 41 -2.19 -26.08 3.02
C LYS A 41 -1.23 -26.65 4.06
N SER A 42 -0.62 -25.80 4.88
CA SER A 42 0.44 -26.19 5.82
C SER A 42 -0.05 -26.91 7.09
N GLY A 43 -1.36 -26.95 7.35
CA GLY A 43 -1.92 -27.47 8.61
C GLY A 43 -1.41 -26.72 9.85
N LYS A 44 -1.68 -27.24 11.05
CA LYS A 44 -1.26 -26.61 12.32
C LYS A 44 0.27 -26.55 12.46
N LYS A 45 0.96 -27.67 12.22
CA LYS A 45 2.43 -27.75 12.33
C LYS A 45 3.12 -26.75 11.41
N GLY A 46 2.71 -26.68 10.14
CA GLY A 46 3.33 -25.75 9.20
C GLY A 46 2.99 -24.29 9.50
N ARG A 47 1.76 -23.97 9.94
CA ARG A 47 1.42 -22.60 10.39
C ARG A 47 2.27 -22.15 11.58
N ASN A 48 2.53 -23.04 12.54
CA ASN A 48 3.42 -22.74 13.67
C ASN A 48 4.88 -22.51 13.20
N PHE A 49 5.36 -23.32 12.25
CA PHE A 49 6.67 -23.12 11.65
C PHE A 49 6.77 -21.77 10.91
N LEU A 50 5.76 -21.39 10.13
CA LEU A 50 5.69 -20.08 9.48
C LEU A 50 5.71 -18.94 10.50
N ALA A 51 4.93 -19.06 11.59
CA ALA A 51 4.93 -18.07 12.68
C ALA A 51 6.32 -17.94 13.31
N GLN A 52 7.01 -19.07 13.55
CA GLN A 52 8.37 -19.06 14.08
C GLN A 52 9.34 -18.32 13.14
N VAL A 53 9.28 -18.58 11.84
CA VAL A 53 10.12 -17.86 10.86
C VAL A 53 9.81 -16.36 10.87
N LEU A 54 8.53 -15.96 10.85
CA LEU A 54 8.12 -14.55 10.85
C LEU A 54 8.45 -13.83 12.18
N SER A 55 8.57 -14.55 13.29
CA SER A 55 9.02 -14.00 14.57
C SER A 55 10.54 -13.80 14.68
N SER A 56 11.31 -14.31 13.72
CA SER A 56 12.77 -14.22 13.76
C SER A 56 13.23 -12.78 13.46
N GLU A 57 14.05 -12.19 14.33
CA GLU A 57 14.58 -10.84 14.11
C GLU A 57 15.40 -10.71 12.82
N ASP A 58 16.16 -11.75 12.42
CA ASP A 58 16.90 -11.74 11.15
C ASP A 58 16.00 -11.58 9.90
N CYS A 59 14.69 -11.88 10.02
CA CYS A 59 13.73 -11.68 8.94
C CYS A 59 13.22 -10.24 8.85
N TRP A 60 13.71 -9.32 9.69
CA TRP A 60 13.31 -7.92 9.71
C TRP A 60 14.53 -7.01 9.57
N LYS A 61 14.44 -6.05 8.64
CA LYS A 61 15.47 -5.02 8.41
C LYS A 61 14.95 -3.68 8.89
N LYS A 62 15.80 -2.88 9.53
CA LYS A 62 15.50 -1.46 9.76
C LYS A 62 15.50 -0.71 8.42
N VAL A 63 14.53 0.17 8.24
CA VAL A 63 14.41 1.02 7.05
C VAL A 63 14.07 2.44 7.45
N ASP A 64 14.55 3.41 6.68
CA ASP A 64 14.30 4.83 6.89
C ASP A 64 13.05 5.26 6.13
N ASN A 65 11.89 4.74 6.57
CA ASN A 65 10.58 5.12 6.06
C ASN A 65 9.52 5.01 7.17
N LEU A 66 8.27 5.34 6.84
CA LEU A 66 7.14 5.33 7.78
C LEU A 66 7.00 4.05 8.62
N HIS A 67 7.41 2.90 8.06
CA HIS A 67 7.26 1.61 8.75
C HIS A 67 8.36 1.37 9.78
N GLY A 68 9.53 1.99 9.63
CA GLY A 68 10.74 1.80 10.46
C GLY A 68 11.41 0.42 10.32
N VAL A 69 10.65 -0.58 9.85
CA VAL A 69 11.11 -1.95 9.59
C VAL A 69 10.50 -2.49 8.29
N LYS A 70 11.22 -3.38 7.61
CA LYS A 70 10.77 -4.13 6.42
C LYS A 70 11.03 -5.63 6.58
N LEU A 71 10.07 -6.46 6.18
CA LEU A 71 10.24 -7.91 6.12
C LEU A 71 11.28 -8.27 5.05
N ASP A 72 12.38 -8.89 5.45
CA ASP A 72 13.36 -9.49 4.54
C ASP A 72 12.79 -10.81 4.00
N ARG A 73 12.08 -10.70 2.87
CA ARG A 73 11.46 -11.85 2.20
C ARG A 73 12.51 -12.86 1.74
N GLN A 74 13.70 -12.46 1.31
CA GLN A 74 14.75 -13.42 0.95
C GLN A 74 15.20 -14.23 2.16
N MET A 75 15.43 -13.59 3.32
CA MET A 75 15.78 -14.29 4.54
C MET A 75 14.66 -15.22 5.03
N VAL A 76 13.40 -14.79 4.93
CA VAL A 76 12.23 -15.67 5.17
C VAL A 76 12.33 -16.90 4.27
N GLY A 77 12.54 -16.72 2.96
CA GLY A 77 12.74 -17.81 2.00
C GLY A 77 13.84 -18.77 2.43
N LYS A 78 15.01 -18.25 2.80
CA LYS A 78 16.15 -19.06 3.28
C LYS A 78 15.77 -19.89 4.50
N LYS A 79 15.14 -19.28 5.52
CA LYS A 79 14.71 -20.01 6.73
C LYS A 79 13.64 -21.06 6.46
N LEU A 80 12.77 -20.84 5.47
CA LEU A 80 11.73 -21.81 5.08
C LEU A 80 12.30 -23.08 4.41
N ILE A 81 13.46 -23.00 3.75
CA ILE A 81 14.07 -24.15 3.07
C ILE A 81 15.12 -24.89 3.90
N VAL A 82 15.46 -24.39 5.09
CA VAL A 82 16.40 -25.09 5.99
C VAL A 82 15.85 -26.47 6.35
N GLN A 83 16.71 -27.47 6.20
CA GLN A 83 16.43 -28.84 6.62
C GLN A 83 16.75 -28.99 8.10
N ASN A 84 15.72 -29.10 8.93
CA ASN A 84 15.85 -29.45 10.35
C ASN A 84 14.62 -30.28 10.78
N SER A 85 14.68 -30.86 11.99
CA SER A 85 13.60 -31.69 12.56
C SER A 85 12.24 -30.98 12.63
N ASN A 86 12.25 -29.65 12.65
CA ASN A 86 11.06 -28.82 12.75
C ASN A 86 10.49 -28.42 11.37
N SER A 87 11.27 -28.53 10.29
CA SER A 87 10.86 -28.14 8.94
C SER A 87 9.78 -29.09 8.42
N PRO A 88 8.58 -28.60 8.10
CA PRO A 88 7.47 -29.42 7.63
C PRO A 88 7.52 -29.71 6.12
N PHE A 89 8.52 -29.18 5.39
CA PHE A 89 8.52 -29.17 3.94
C PHE A 89 9.39 -30.28 3.34
N SER A 90 8.82 -31.02 2.38
CA SER A 90 9.55 -32.00 1.57
C SER A 90 10.61 -31.33 0.68
N THR A 91 11.54 -32.11 0.14
CA THR A 91 12.57 -31.60 -0.82
C THR A 91 11.94 -30.88 -2.01
N ASP A 92 10.90 -31.47 -2.62
CA ASP A 92 10.18 -30.81 -3.73
C ASP A 92 9.53 -29.50 -3.30
N LYS A 93 8.99 -29.45 -2.07
CA LYS A 93 8.39 -28.23 -1.55
C LYS A 93 9.43 -27.15 -1.24
N ARG A 94 10.60 -27.55 -0.73
CA ARG A 94 11.75 -26.65 -0.53
C ARG A 94 12.24 -26.10 -1.86
N TYR A 95 12.32 -26.93 -2.90
CA TYR A 95 12.68 -26.48 -4.25
C TYR A 95 11.66 -25.48 -4.81
N GLU A 96 10.35 -25.74 -4.64
CA GLU A 96 9.30 -24.77 -4.99
C GLU A 96 9.48 -23.44 -4.27
N ILE A 97 9.76 -23.46 -2.96
CA ILE A 97 9.98 -22.24 -2.17
C ILE A 97 11.25 -21.53 -2.67
N ALA A 98 12.37 -22.23 -2.85
CA ALA A 98 13.61 -21.65 -3.36
C ALA A 98 13.38 -20.94 -4.71
N CYS A 99 12.67 -21.58 -5.65
CA CYS A 99 12.31 -20.99 -6.94
C CYS A 99 11.45 -19.73 -6.80
N ARG A 100 10.45 -19.73 -5.92
CA ARG A 100 9.58 -18.56 -5.66
C ARG A 100 10.33 -17.38 -5.05
N TYR A 101 11.33 -17.68 -4.23
CA TYR A 101 12.15 -16.66 -3.57
C TYR A 101 13.43 -16.32 -4.36
N CYS A 102 13.65 -16.95 -5.51
CA CYS A 102 14.85 -16.80 -6.35
C CYS A 102 16.16 -16.97 -5.58
N LEU A 103 16.23 -17.99 -4.72
CA LEU A 103 17.42 -18.35 -3.96
C LEU A 103 18.38 -19.16 -4.86
N GLU A 104 19.07 -18.47 -5.78
CA GLU A 104 19.81 -19.07 -6.90
C GLU A 104 20.71 -20.24 -6.50
N GLU A 105 21.57 -20.07 -5.49
CA GLU A 105 22.47 -21.13 -5.00
C GLU A 105 21.70 -22.33 -4.44
N ASP A 106 20.66 -22.08 -3.65
CA ASP A 106 19.83 -23.13 -3.06
C ASP A 106 19.00 -23.88 -4.12
N ILE A 107 18.56 -23.17 -5.18
CA ILE A 107 17.87 -23.78 -6.32
C ILE A 107 18.79 -24.77 -7.02
N ILE A 108 20.05 -24.38 -7.28
CA ILE A 108 21.04 -25.27 -7.91
C ILE A 108 21.29 -26.50 -7.02
N ALA A 109 21.54 -26.29 -5.73
CA ALA A 109 21.80 -27.38 -4.78
C ALA A 109 20.63 -28.36 -4.66
N LEU A 110 19.40 -27.85 -4.51
CA LEU A 110 18.19 -28.67 -4.41
C LEU A 110 17.86 -29.39 -5.72
N PHE A 111 18.16 -28.78 -6.87
CA PHE A 111 17.99 -29.42 -8.17
C PHE A 111 18.97 -30.59 -8.34
N GLU A 112 20.24 -30.41 -7.98
CA GLU A 112 21.24 -31.49 -8.02
C GLU A 112 20.93 -32.60 -6.98
N GLU A 113 20.43 -32.26 -5.79
CA GLU A 113 19.95 -33.26 -4.81
C GLU A 113 18.84 -34.14 -5.43
N ARG A 114 17.87 -33.52 -6.12
CA ARG A 114 16.81 -34.24 -6.83
C ARG A 114 17.36 -35.12 -7.95
N LYS A 115 18.26 -34.58 -8.77
CA LYS A 115 18.90 -35.31 -9.88
C LYS A 115 19.68 -36.54 -9.37
N ASN A 116 20.42 -36.39 -8.27
CA ASN A 116 21.13 -37.50 -7.63
C ASN A 116 20.18 -38.57 -7.10
N LYS A 117 19.04 -38.18 -6.49
CA LYS A 117 18.00 -39.12 -6.05
C LYS A 117 17.36 -39.88 -7.20
N LEU A 118 17.16 -39.24 -8.36
CA LEU A 118 16.64 -39.90 -9.57
C LEU A 118 17.69 -40.84 -10.16
N SER A 119 18.95 -40.40 -10.22
CA SER A 119 20.08 -41.22 -10.70
C SER A 119 20.26 -42.50 -9.87
N ALA A 120 20.10 -42.41 -8.55
CA ALA A 120 20.20 -43.54 -7.64
C ALA A 120 19.14 -44.64 -7.89
N GLN A 121 18.08 -44.34 -8.65
CA GLN A 121 17.05 -45.33 -9.04
C GLN A 121 17.48 -46.19 -10.25
N GLY A 122 18.65 -45.93 -10.85
CA GLY A 122 19.22 -46.76 -11.91
C GLY A 122 18.50 -46.68 -13.27
N LYS A 123 17.58 -45.72 -13.45
CA LYS A 123 16.83 -45.52 -14.70
C LYS A 123 17.29 -44.25 -15.41
N SER A 124 18.07 -44.39 -16.48
CA SER A 124 18.60 -43.25 -17.25
C SER A 124 17.52 -42.32 -17.79
N SER A 125 16.36 -42.85 -18.16
CA SER A 125 15.21 -42.07 -18.64
C SER A 125 14.69 -41.03 -17.64
N LEU A 126 14.98 -41.20 -16.33
CA LEU A 126 14.60 -40.22 -15.30
C LEU A 126 15.46 -38.94 -15.34
N LEU A 127 16.65 -39.02 -15.94
CA LEU A 127 17.58 -37.90 -16.09
C LEU A 127 17.38 -37.13 -17.41
N GLU A 128 16.58 -37.68 -18.31
CA GLU A 128 16.24 -37.01 -19.56
C GLU A 128 15.31 -35.83 -19.32
N TYR A 129 15.34 -34.86 -20.23
CA TYR A 129 14.50 -33.64 -20.20
C TYR A 129 13.03 -33.93 -19.85
N GLY A 130 12.46 -35.00 -20.43
CA GLY A 130 11.08 -35.40 -20.22
C GLY A 130 10.73 -35.60 -18.75
N HIS A 131 11.59 -36.29 -17.99
CA HIS A 131 11.38 -36.55 -16.57
C HIS A 131 12.02 -35.51 -15.66
N LEU A 132 13.26 -35.14 -15.92
CA LEU A 132 14.03 -34.27 -15.04
C LEU A 132 13.42 -32.86 -14.97
N VAL A 133 12.90 -32.35 -16.10
CA VAL A 133 12.47 -30.95 -16.25
C VAL A 133 11.00 -30.83 -16.64
N LYS A 134 10.54 -31.51 -17.70
CA LYS A 134 9.18 -31.33 -18.23
C LYS A 134 8.09 -31.75 -17.24
N THR A 135 8.35 -32.74 -16.37
CA THR A 135 7.40 -33.14 -15.31
C THR A 135 7.34 -32.18 -14.12
N LEU A 136 8.29 -31.24 -13.99
CA LEU A 136 8.26 -30.19 -12.97
C LEU A 136 7.25 -29.11 -13.38
N GLY A 137 5.97 -29.49 -13.36
CA GLY A 137 4.84 -28.62 -13.63
C GLY A 137 4.34 -27.89 -12.38
N GLY A 138 3.57 -26.82 -12.60
CA GLY A 138 2.80 -26.17 -11.54
C GLY A 138 2.96 -24.66 -11.52
N ASN A 139 4.12 -24.17 -11.06
CA ASN A 139 4.40 -22.74 -10.88
C ASN A 139 5.38 -22.24 -11.96
N LEU A 140 5.08 -21.09 -12.58
CA LEU A 140 5.88 -20.52 -13.66
C LEU A 140 7.37 -20.34 -13.30
N LEU A 141 7.69 -19.97 -12.05
CA LEU A 141 9.07 -19.85 -11.59
C LEU A 141 9.74 -21.21 -11.43
N ILE A 142 9.02 -22.27 -11.01
CA ILE A 142 9.59 -23.63 -10.99
C ILE A 142 9.94 -24.05 -12.41
N VAL A 143 9.03 -23.83 -13.35
CA VAL A 143 9.24 -24.16 -14.77
C VAL A 143 10.45 -23.40 -15.30
N PHE A 144 10.50 -22.08 -15.11
CA PHE A 144 11.65 -21.26 -15.52
C PHE A 144 12.96 -21.78 -14.93
N TRP A 145 13.05 -21.90 -13.60
CA TRP A 145 14.28 -22.28 -12.92
C TRP A 145 14.73 -23.69 -13.30
N SER A 146 13.80 -24.64 -13.41
CA SER A 146 14.12 -26.01 -13.81
C SER A 146 14.70 -26.06 -15.22
N HIS A 147 14.20 -25.25 -16.16
CA HIS A 147 14.79 -25.16 -17.51
C HIS A 147 16.13 -24.42 -17.49
N PHE A 148 16.26 -23.38 -16.68
CA PHE A 148 17.45 -22.55 -16.57
C PHE A 148 18.64 -23.34 -15.98
N VAL A 149 18.49 -23.92 -14.78
CA VAL A 149 19.60 -24.62 -14.09
C VAL A 149 19.97 -25.96 -14.72
N SER A 150 19.06 -26.57 -15.49
CA SER A 150 19.34 -27.81 -16.21
C SER A 150 20.00 -27.61 -17.58
N GLY A 151 20.15 -26.35 -18.04
CA GLY A 151 20.65 -26.03 -19.37
C GLY A 151 19.64 -26.25 -20.51
N TYR A 152 18.38 -26.54 -20.21
CA TYR A 152 17.31 -26.73 -21.20
C TYR A 152 16.47 -25.46 -21.47
N ILE A 153 17.03 -24.27 -21.23
CA ILE A 153 16.30 -23.00 -21.41
C ILE A 153 15.80 -22.80 -22.85
N SER A 154 16.53 -23.31 -23.85
CA SER A 154 16.15 -23.27 -25.26
C SER A 154 14.88 -24.09 -25.59
N LYS A 155 14.47 -25.00 -24.70
CA LYS A 155 13.21 -25.77 -24.83
C LYS A 155 12.02 -25.08 -24.18
N LEU A 156 12.25 -24.00 -23.44
CA LEU A 156 11.18 -23.18 -22.87
C LEU A 156 10.76 -22.13 -23.90
N ASN A 157 9.47 -22.00 -24.17
CA ASN A 157 8.98 -20.89 -24.97
C ASN A 157 9.10 -19.59 -24.16
N LEU A 158 10.01 -18.70 -24.57
CA LEU A 158 10.25 -17.41 -23.94
C LEU A 158 9.44 -16.27 -24.58
N ASP A 159 8.59 -16.56 -25.56
CA ASP A 159 7.83 -15.57 -26.34
C ASP A 159 8.73 -14.46 -26.93
N GLY A 160 9.88 -14.86 -27.47
CA GLY A 160 10.87 -13.95 -28.05
C GLY A 160 11.59 -13.04 -27.05
N CYS A 161 11.44 -13.27 -25.75
CA CYS A 161 12.03 -12.43 -24.71
C CYS A 161 13.39 -12.99 -24.24
N HIS A 162 14.23 -12.10 -23.69
CA HIS A 162 15.41 -12.52 -22.95
C HIS A 162 14.99 -13.41 -21.74
N PRO A 163 15.76 -14.45 -21.36
CA PRO A 163 15.40 -15.33 -20.24
C PRO A 163 15.06 -14.59 -18.94
N TYR A 164 15.84 -13.56 -18.58
CA TYR A 164 15.55 -12.76 -17.39
C TYR A 164 14.30 -11.88 -17.52
N GLU A 165 13.96 -11.39 -18.73
CA GLU A 165 12.70 -10.68 -18.97
C GLU A 165 11.51 -11.65 -18.82
N TYR A 166 11.63 -12.88 -19.31
CA TYR A 166 10.63 -13.92 -19.12
C TYR A 166 10.48 -14.30 -17.63
N GLY A 167 11.59 -14.48 -16.92
CA GLY A 167 11.60 -14.71 -15.47
C GLY A 167 10.92 -13.58 -14.68
N LEU A 168 11.16 -12.33 -15.08
CA LEU A 168 10.50 -11.15 -14.52
C LEU A 168 8.97 -11.21 -14.73
N LYS A 169 8.51 -11.54 -15.94
CA LYS A 169 7.07 -11.71 -16.24
C LYS A 169 6.43 -12.80 -15.38
N CYS A 170 7.15 -13.90 -15.16
CA CYS A 170 6.73 -14.98 -14.27
C CYS A 170 6.61 -14.49 -12.82
N ALA A 171 7.60 -13.75 -12.32
CA ALA A 171 7.62 -13.19 -10.97
C ALA A 171 6.46 -12.20 -10.73
N VAL A 172 6.22 -11.29 -11.68
CA VAL A 172 5.10 -10.33 -11.63
C VAL A 172 3.75 -11.03 -11.69
N SER A 173 3.61 -12.07 -12.53
CA SER A 173 2.36 -12.84 -12.62
C SER A 173 2.04 -13.56 -11.32
N LEU A 174 3.07 -14.04 -10.62
CA LEU A 174 2.95 -14.74 -9.34
C LEU A 174 2.98 -13.81 -8.11
N LYS A 175 3.08 -12.50 -8.32
CA LYS A 175 3.08 -11.47 -7.28
C LYS A 175 4.18 -11.69 -6.23
N GLN A 176 5.37 -12.07 -6.69
CA GLN A 176 6.52 -12.37 -5.82
C GLN A 176 7.54 -11.22 -5.89
N GLU A 177 7.46 -10.26 -4.96
CA GLU A 177 8.34 -9.07 -4.90
C GLU A 177 9.82 -9.46 -4.95
N GLN A 178 10.26 -10.40 -4.12
CA GLN A 178 11.66 -10.82 -4.05
C GLN A 178 12.18 -11.40 -5.38
N ALA A 179 11.30 -12.06 -6.15
CA ALA A 179 11.64 -12.59 -7.47
C ALA A 179 11.67 -11.46 -8.51
N VAL A 180 10.77 -10.48 -8.39
CA VAL A 180 10.79 -9.27 -9.22
C VAL A 180 12.10 -8.53 -9.05
N GLU A 181 12.51 -8.30 -7.80
CA GLU A 181 13.79 -7.67 -7.46
C GLU A 181 14.98 -8.45 -8.05
N PHE A 182 15.00 -9.77 -7.86
CA PHE A 182 16.06 -10.62 -8.41
C PHE A 182 16.19 -10.48 -9.94
N PHE A 183 15.10 -10.68 -10.69
CA PHE A 183 15.17 -10.64 -12.15
C PHE A 183 15.42 -9.23 -12.68
N TRP A 184 14.87 -8.21 -12.04
CA TRP A 184 15.16 -6.83 -12.42
C TRP A 184 16.65 -6.50 -12.24
N ASN A 185 17.26 -6.90 -11.12
CA ASN A 185 18.68 -6.69 -10.88
C ASN A 185 19.55 -7.42 -11.92
N LYS A 186 19.16 -8.65 -12.32
CA LYS A 186 19.83 -9.37 -13.41
C LYS A 186 19.70 -8.60 -14.74
N ILE A 187 18.51 -8.13 -15.10
CA ILE A 187 18.28 -7.32 -16.31
C ILE A 187 19.11 -6.03 -16.29
N LYS A 188 19.10 -5.31 -15.18
CA LYS A 188 19.86 -4.07 -14.99
C LYS A 188 21.36 -4.29 -15.22
N SER A 189 21.89 -5.41 -14.73
CA SER A 189 23.30 -5.79 -14.89
C SER A 189 23.71 -6.30 -16.28
N LEU A 190 22.76 -6.55 -17.19
CA LEU A 190 23.09 -7.03 -18.54
C LEU A 190 23.90 -5.98 -19.31
N PRO A 191 24.89 -6.40 -20.13
CA PRO A 191 25.61 -5.47 -20.99
C PRO A 191 24.73 -4.96 -22.14
N GLU A 192 25.10 -3.80 -22.70
CA GLU A 192 24.41 -3.18 -23.85
C GLU A 192 24.29 -4.13 -25.06
N SER A 193 25.27 -5.05 -25.22
CA SER A 193 25.27 -6.08 -26.26
C SER A 193 24.15 -7.11 -26.13
N GLU A 194 23.61 -7.31 -24.93
CA GLU A 194 22.51 -8.25 -24.66
C GLU A 194 21.17 -7.52 -24.53
N MET A 195 21.17 -6.35 -23.89
CA MET A 195 19.97 -5.53 -23.74
C MET A 195 20.33 -4.06 -23.63
N SER A 196 19.86 -3.26 -24.59
CA SER A 196 20.07 -1.82 -24.58
C SER A 196 19.44 -1.12 -23.38
N GLU A 197 20.04 -0.03 -22.90
CA GLU A 197 19.44 0.81 -21.84
C GLU A 197 18.01 1.27 -22.18
N GLN A 198 17.72 1.62 -23.44
CA GLN A 198 16.36 2.00 -23.87
C GLN A 198 15.34 0.86 -23.64
N LYS A 199 15.74 -0.38 -23.93
CA LYS A 199 14.90 -1.56 -23.70
C LYS A 199 14.71 -1.85 -22.21
N LYS A 200 15.75 -1.67 -21.39
CA LYS A 200 15.64 -1.80 -19.93
C LYS A 200 14.67 -0.77 -19.35
N ASP A 201 14.82 0.49 -19.76
CA ASP A 201 13.92 1.58 -19.39
C ASP A 201 12.46 1.31 -19.78
N GLU A 202 12.24 0.79 -20.98
CA GLU A 202 10.88 0.42 -21.42
C GLU A 202 10.30 -0.74 -20.60
N ILE A 203 11.11 -1.75 -20.25
CA ILE A 203 10.68 -2.83 -19.34
C ILE A 203 10.32 -2.25 -17.97
N LEU A 204 11.14 -1.35 -17.41
CA LEU A 204 10.90 -0.70 -16.13
C LEU A 204 9.55 0.03 -16.14
N MET A 205 9.37 0.96 -17.08
CA MET A 205 8.18 1.82 -17.15
C MET A 205 6.92 1.01 -17.43
N LYS A 206 6.95 0.09 -18.40
CA LYS A 206 5.80 -0.75 -18.73
C LYS A 206 5.40 -1.64 -17.57
N THR A 207 6.38 -2.21 -16.85
CA THR A 207 6.07 -3.08 -15.71
C THR A 207 5.57 -2.28 -14.52
N ALA A 208 6.14 -1.11 -14.23
CA ALA A 208 5.66 -0.21 -13.18
C ALA A 208 4.18 0.15 -13.37
N VAL A 209 3.80 0.54 -14.58
CA VAL A 209 2.40 0.84 -14.95
C VAL A 209 1.49 -0.38 -14.79
N TYR A 210 1.94 -1.55 -15.24
CA TYR A 210 1.18 -2.78 -15.10
C TYR A 210 0.92 -3.15 -13.63
N VAL A 211 1.92 -2.99 -12.76
CA VAL A 211 1.80 -3.36 -11.34
C VAL A 211 1.15 -2.28 -10.48
N ALA A 212 1.01 -1.06 -10.98
CA ALA A 212 0.17 -0.02 -10.40
C ALA A 212 -1.34 -0.30 -10.58
N GLY A 213 -1.71 -1.13 -11.56
CA GLY A 213 -3.10 -1.42 -11.88
C GLY A 213 -3.78 -2.43 -10.94
N ASN A 214 -5.11 -2.52 -11.04
CA ASN A 214 -5.99 -3.35 -10.20
C ASN A 214 -5.55 -4.83 -10.09
N ARG A 215 -4.81 -5.34 -11.09
CA ARG A 215 -4.27 -6.70 -11.11
C ARG A 215 -3.21 -6.95 -10.02
N CYS A 216 -2.64 -5.88 -9.47
CA CYS A 216 -1.54 -5.91 -8.51
C CYS A 216 -1.80 -5.07 -7.25
N ASN A 217 -2.92 -4.33 -7.14
CA ASN A 217 -3.18 -3.43 -5.99
C ASN A 217 -3.06 -4.10 -4.61
N SER A 218 -3.29 -5.42 -4.50
CA SER A 218 -3.10 -6.16 -3.24
C SER A 218 -1.64 -6.49 -2.90
N TYR A 219 -0.69 -6.13 -3.79
CA TYR A 219 0.75 -6.42 -3.73
C TYR A 219 1.58 -5.17 -4.00
N PRO A 220 1.35 -4.08 -3.24
CA PRO A 220 1.93 -2.78 -3.52
C PRO A 220 3.46 -2.75 -3.44
N GLU A 221 4.09 -3.69 -2.74
CA GLU A 221 5.55 -3.75 -2.60
C GLU A 221 6.24 -3.98 -3.96
N ILE A 222 5.54 -4.60 -4.91
CA ILE A 222 6.05 -4.77 -6.27
C ILE A 222 6.11 -3.41 -6.98
N PHE A 223 5.05 -2.60 -6.87
CA PHE A 223 5.05 -1.26 -7.44
C PHE A 223 6.05 -0.36 -6.73
N GLU A 224 6.11 -0.40 -5.40
CA GLU A 224 7.07 0.35 -4.60
C GLU A 224 8.52 0.07 -5.05
N PHE A 225 8.85 -1.20 -5.28
CA PHE A 225 10.16 -1.58 -5.82
C PHE A 225 10.43 -0.85 -7.13
N TYR A 226 9.54 -0.94 -8.11
CA TYR A 226 9.71 -0.25 -9.39
C TYR A 226 9.79 1.27 -9.25
N PHE A 227 8.92 1.86 -8.42
CA PHE A 227 8.89 3.29 -8.18
C PHE A 227 10.23 3.79 -7.61
N SER A 228 10.86 3.02 -6.71
CA SER A 228 12.20 3.35 -6.18
C SER A 228 13.32 3.32 -7.22
N GLN A 229 13.10 2.67 -8.38
CA GLN A 229 14.06 2.62 -9.48
C GLN A 229 13.80 3.69 -10.54
N ILE A 230 12.65 4.39 -10.48
CA ILE A 230 12.28 5.42 -11.45
C ILE A 230 12.76 6.77 -10.93
N SER A 231 13.50 7.48 -11.77
CA SER A 231 13.97 8.82 -11.47
C SER A 231 12.84 9.86 -11.56
N PRO A 232 12.87 10.95 -10.75
CA PRO A 232 11.78 11.94 -10.71
C PRO A 232 11.46 12.60 -12.06
N ASP A 233 12.44 12.76 -12.94
CA ASP A 233 12.24 13.30 -14.31
C ASP A 233 11.28 12.45 -15.16
N LYS A 234 11.12 11.16 -14.83
CA LYS A 234 10.21 10.23 -15.50
C LYS A 234 8.82 10.15 -14.85
N TYR A 235 8.57 10.84 -13.73
CA TYR A 235 7.26 10.81 -13.06
C TYR A 235 6.10 11.33 -13.94
N PRO A 236 6.25 12.41 -14.73
CA PRO A 236 5.21 12.83 -15.67
C PRO A 236 4.86 11.75 -16.70
N GLU A 237 5.87 11.04 -17.20
CA GLU A 237 5.67 9.95 -18.16
C GLU A 237 4.98 8.75 -17.50
N LEU A 238 5.39 8.39 -16.28
CA LEU A 238 4.76 7.34 -15.50
C LEU A 238 3.27 7.62 -15.30
N LEU A 239 2.91 8.83 -14.84
CA LEU A 239 1.52 9.25 -14.62
C LEU A 239 0.70 9.20 -15.91
N LYS A 240 1.28 9.64 -17.03
CA LYS A 240 0.62 9.60 -18.35
C LYS A 240 0.32 8.18 -18.79
N ARG A 241 1.33 7.28 -18.71
CA ARG A 241 1.18 5.87 -19.09
C ARG A 241 0.21 5.12 -18.14
N ASP A 242 0.30 5.41 -16.84
CA ASP A 242 -0.59 4.85 -15.82
C ASP A 242 -2.06 5.19 -16.08
N LEU A 243 -2.36 6.48 -16.32
CA LEU A 243 -3.72 6.90 -16.65
C LEU A 243 -4.22 6.26 -17.95
N ALA A 244 -3.37 6.17 -18.98
CA ALA A 244 -3.73 5.61 -20.28
C ALA A 244 -4.03 4.10 -20.22
N GLU A 245 -3.22 3.34 -19.48
CA GLU A 245 -3.37 1.87 -19.37
C GLU A 245 -4.48 1.50 -18.38
N ASN A 246 -4.54 2.16 -17.22
CA ASN A 246 -5.43 1.76 -16.13
C ASN A 246 -6.77 2.54 -16.10
N GLY A 247 -6.87 3.69 -16.77
CA GLY A 247 -8.03 4.59 -16.72
C GLY A 247 -8.12 5.46 -15.44
N TYR A 248 -7.19 5.25 -14.51
CA TYR A 248 -7.01 5.99 -13.26
C TYR A 248 -5.54 5.98 -12.87
N TYR A 249 -5.15 6.78 -11.86
CA TYR A 249 -3.77 6.78 -11.36
C TYR A 249 -3.57 5.64 -10.37
N GLY A 250 -3.31 4.44 -10.88
CA GLY A 250 -3.06 3.25 -10.08
C GLY A 250 -1.81 3.37 -9.21
N SER A 251 -0.81 4.10 -9.70
CA SER A 251 0.43 4.40 -8.99
C SER A 251 0.15 5.10 -7.65
N LEU A 252 -0.59 6.21 -7.68
CA LEU A 252 -0.99 6.95 -6.48
C LEU A 252 -1.84 6.10 -5.52
N ASN A 253 -2.84 5.38 -6.06
CA ASN A 253 -3.68 4.50 -5.24
C ASN A 253 -2.84 3.42 -4.53
N THR A 254 -1.87 2.85 -5.24
CA THR A 254 -0.99 1.80 -4.72
C THR A 254 -0.07 2.34 -3.63
N LEU A 255 0.56 3.51 -3.83
CA LEU A 255 1.40 4.17 -2.82
C LEU A 255 0.60 4.54 -1.57
N GLN A 256 -0.59 5.09 -1.75
CA GLN A 256 -1.47 5.44 -0.64
C GLN A 256 -1.89 4.20 0.15
N GLY A 257 -2.37 3.15 -0.53
CA GLY A 257 -2.71 1.88 0.10
C GLY A 257 -1.52 1.22 0.80
N ALA A 258 -0.30 1.50 0.35
CA ALA A 258 0.95 1.06 0.97
C ALA A 258 1.41 1.88 2.17
N LEU A 259 0.73 2.98 2.49
CA LEU A 259 1.20 3.97 3.45
C LEU A 259 2.61 4.48 3.05
N ARG A 260 2.82 4.75 1.75
CA ARG A 260 4.03 5.36 1.19
C ARG A 260 3.74 6.82 0.88
N PHE A 261 3.46 7.58 1.94
CA PHE A 261 2.94 8.94 1.81
C PHE A 261 3.95 9.94 1.24
N ASP A 262 5.22 9.78 1.57
CA ASP A 262 6.34 10.52 0.99
C ASP A 262 6.43 10.32 -0.53
N GLN A 263 6.38 9.06 -0.97
CA GLN A 263 6.41 8.69 -2.39
C GLN A 263 5.14 9.16 -3.11
N PHE A 264 3.99 9.06 -2.45
CA PHE A 264 2.74 9.60 -2.96
C PHE A 264 2.85 11.10 -3.20
N GLN A 265 3.34 11.87 -2.22
CA GLN A 265 3.50 13.32 -2.34
C GLN A 265 4.41 13.68 -3.52
N ALA A 266 5.58 13.03 -3.59
CA ALA A 266 6.54 13.25 -4.66
C ALA A 266 5.95 13.00 -6.05
N LEU A 267 5.12 11.97 -6.21
CA LEU A 267 4.44 11.69 -7.47
C LEU A 267 3.26 12.64 -7.72
N PHE A 268 2.47 12.93 -6.69
CA PHE A 268 1.32 13.82 -6.73
C PHE A 268 1.72 15.22 -7.16
N ASP A 269 2.92 15.70 -6.81
CA ASP A 269 3.43 17.03 -7.18
C ASP A 269 3.51 17.26 -8.69
N TYR A 270 3.70 16.21 -9.49
CA TYR A 270 3.71 16.30 -10.95
C TYR A 270 2.32 16.34 -11.59
N LEU A 271 1.24 16.19 -10.82
CA LEU A 271 -0.13 16.32 -11.33
C LEU A 271 -0.54 17.78 -11.46
N LYS A 272 -1.06 18.13 -12.64
CA LYS A 272 -1.81 19.37 -12.87
C LYS A 272 -3.26 19.18 -12.44
N PRO A 273 -3.93 20.22 -11.88
CA PRO A 273 -5.34 20.14 -11.50
C PRO A 273 -6.26 19.67 -12.64
N SER A 274 -5.98 20.11 -13.87
CA SER A 274 -6.73 19.71 -15.07
C SER A 274 -6.69 18.22 -15.38
N ASN A 275 -5.71 17.49 -14.83
CA ASN A 275 -5.51 16.07 -15.09
C ASN A 275 -6.22 15.19 -14.04
N VAL A 276 -6.85 15.80 -13.03
CA VAL A 276 -7.48 15.11 -11.90
C VAL A 276 -8.93 15.56 -11.82
N SER A 277 -9.88 14.62 -11.82
CA SER A 277 -11.28 14.98 -11.56
C SER A 277 -11.49 15.24 -10.06
N GLU A 278 -12.50 16.05 -9.74
CA GLU A 278 -12.86 16.39 -8.36
C GLU A 278 -13.22 15.13 -7.55
N ASP A 279 -13.94 14.18 -8.16
CA ASP A 279 -14.23 12.86 -7.58
C ASP A 279 -12.96 12.05 -7.26
N LYS A 280 -11.97 12.03 -8.15
CA LYS A 280 -10.73 11.28 -7.92
C LYS A 280 -9.94 11.89 -6.77
N TYR A 281 -9.91 13.21 -6.68
CA TYR A 281 -9.29 13.92 -5.56
C TYR A 281 -10.00 13.62 -4.24
N LEU A 282 -11.33 13.67 -4.21
CA LEU A 282 -12.15 13.32 -3.06
C LEU A 282 -11.88 11.88 -2.60
N VAL A 283 -11.84 10.92 -3.54
CA VAL A 283 -11.52 9.53 -3.27
C VAL A 283 -10.15 9.37 -2.61
N TRP A 284 -9.12 10.08 -3.07
CA TRP A 284 -7.82 10.04 -2.38
C TRP A 284 -7.89 10.57 -0.97
N LEU A 285 -8.60 11.68 -0.72
CA LEU A 285 -8.79 12.16 0.66
C LEU A 285 -9.49 11.11 1.52
N HIS A 286 -10.49 10.41 0.96
CA HIS A 286 -11.18 9.33 1.68
C HIS A 286 -10.25 8.18 2.05
N TYR A 287 -9.31 7.82 1.18
CA TYR A 287 -8.37 6.74 1.42
C TYR A 287 -7.19 7.11 2.34
N ILE A 288 -7.10 8.34 2.84
CA ILE A 288 -6.18 8.70 3.94
C ILE A 288 -6.58 7.97 5.25
N LYS A 289 -7.70 7.21 5.24
CA LYS A 289 -8.26 6.38 6.33
C LYS A 289 -7.25 6.02 7.42
N THR A 290 -7.47 6.69 8.56
CA THR A 290 -6.86 6.44 9.87
C THR A 290 -7.52 5.25 10.60
N GLU A 291 -8.46 4.56 9.96
CA GLU A 291 -9.44 3.66 10.58
C GLU A 291 -8.90 2.37 11.22
N ASN A 292 -7.59 2.12 11.28
CA ASN A 292 -7.08 0.94 12.01
C ASN A 292 -5.79 1.12 12.81
N SER A 293 -5.26 2.34 12.93
CA SER A 293 -4.26 2.62 13.96
C SER A 293 -4.11 4.13 14.14
N SER A 294 -4.35 4.61 15.35
CA SER A 294 -3.89 5.93 15.81
C SER A 294 -2.43 6.20 15.43
N TYR A 295 -1.62 5.15 15.31
CA TYR A 295 -0.22 5.19 14.94
C TYR A 295 0.12 6.01 13.67
N TYR A 296 -0.70 5.98 12.61
CA TYR A 296 -0.39 6.68 11.35
C TYR A 296 -1.16 7.97 11.13
N ALA A 297 -1.96 8.42 12.11
CA ALA A 297 -2.86 9.56 11.88
C ALA A 297 -2.12 10.88 11.63
N GLY A 298 -0.97 11.09 12.27
CA GLY A 298 -0.15 12.28 12.05
C GLY A 298 0.45 12.34 10.65
N GLU A 299 0.92 11.22 10.13
CA GLU A 299 1.47 11.12 8.78
C GLU A 299 0.37 11.21 7.72
N GLY A 300 -0.83 10.67 8.02
CA GLY A 300 -2.03 10.90 7.23
C GLY A 300 -2.44 12.37 7.20
N ALA A 301 -2.38 13.08 8.35
CA ALA A 301 -2.65 14.52 8.42
C ALA A 301 -1.65 15.33 7.58
N LYS A 302 -0.36 14.97 7.62
CA LYS A 302 0.66 15.61 6.76
C LYS A 302 0.37 15.41 5.28
N LEU A 303 0.04 14.18 4.86
CA LEU A 303 -0.36 13.89 3.49
C LEU A 303 -1.60 14.68 3.07
N PHE A 304 -2.62 14.71 3.92
CA PHE A 304 -3.81 15.52 3.68
C PHE A 304 -3.45 16.98 3.46
N MET A 305 -2.64 17.57 4.36
CA MET A 305 -2.26 18.97 4.27
C MET A 305 -1.44 19.28 3.02
N HIS A 306 -0.57 18.36 2.60
CA HIS A 306 0.18 18.48 1.35
C HIS A 306 -0.76 18.59 0.15
N MET A 307 -1.74 17.67 0.05
CA MET A 307 -2.75 17.72 -1.01
C MET A 307 -3.62 18.97 -0.91
N TRP A 308 -4.10 19.28 0.30
CA TRP A 308 -5.00 20.39 0.57
C TRP A 308 -4.38 21.74 0.25
N ARG A 309 -3.08 21.93 0.49
CA ARG A 309 -2.37 23.18 0.21
C ARG A 309 -1.87 23.29 -1.23
N LYS A 310 -1.98 22.22 -2.04
CA LYS A 310 -1.45 22.25 -3.41
C LYS A 310 -2.11 23.35 -4.24
N GLU A 311 -1.27 24.14 -4.90
CA GLU A 311 -1.71 25.25 -5.76
C GLU A 311 -2.54 24.75 -6.95
N GLY A 312 -3.60 25.50 -7.30
CA GLY A 312 -4.47 25.21 -8.44
C GLY A 312 -5.58 24.18 -8.19
N PHE A 313 -5.62 23.53 -7.03
CA PHE A 313 -6.68 22.57 -6.65
C PHE A 313 -7.89 23.25 -5.93
N ASP A 314 -8.11 24.55 -6.15
CA ASP A 314 -9.19 25.28 -5.47
C ASP A 314 -10.58 24.74 -5.79
N SER A 315 -10.86 24.39 -7.06
CA SER A 315 -12.15 23.82 -7.46
C SER A 315 -12.37 22.46 -6.79
N HIS A 316 -11.34 21.60 -6.74
CA HIS A 316 -11.40 20.32 -6.04
C HIS A 316 -11.70 20.49 -4.56
N ARG A 317 -11.07 21.45 -3.88
CA ARG A 317 -11.37 21.76 -2.47
C ARG A 317 -12.81 22.23 -2.28
N THR A 318 -13.28 23.14 -3.14
CA THR A 318 -14.66 23.61 -3.10
C THR A 318 -15.66 22.46 -3.32
N TYR A 319 -15.36 21.55 -4.25
CA TYR A 319 -16.16 20.35 -4.47
C TYR A 319 -16.19 19.44 -3.24
N VAL A 320 -15.03 19.14 -2.64
CA VAL A 320 -14.94 18.34 -1.41
C VAL A 320 -15.78 18.94 -0.29
N LEU A 321 -15.70 20.27 -0.08
CA LEU A 321 -16.50 20.93 0.94
C LEU A 321 -17.99 20.85 0.64
N LYS A 322 -18.39 20.99 -0.62
CA LYS A 322 -19.80 20.86 -1.04
C LYS A 322 -20.34 19.45 -0.83
N GLU A 323 -19.60 18.42 -1.24
CA GLU A 323 -20.06 17.04 -1.18
C GLU A 323 -20.02 16.47 0.25
N GLU A 324 -19.02 16.86 1.04
CA GLU A 324 -18.80 16.26 2.35
C GLU A 324 -19.38 17.10 3.48
N VAL A 325 -19.15 18.42 3.51
CA VAL A 325 -19.56 19.24 4.66
C VAL A 325 -21.07 19.52 4.65
N CYS A 326 -21.71 19.56 3.47
CA CYS A 326 -23.15 19.78 3.33
C CYS A 326 -24.00 18.49 3.25
N ASN A 327 -23.42 17.33 3.55
CA ASN A 327 -24.15 16.06 3.47
C ASN A 327 -24.22 15.39 4.84
N ARG A 328 -25.43 14.96 5.23
CA ARG A 328 -25.73 14.43 6.59
C ARG A 328 -24.94 13.17 6.95
N SER A 329 -24.30 12.50 5.98
CA SER A 329 -23.31 11.44 6.20
C SER A 329 -21.90 11.90 5.80
N CYS A 330 -21.36 12.88 6.51
CA CYS A 330 -20.03 13.43 6.20
C CYS A 330 -18.92 12.43 6.52
N PHE A 331 -18.45 11.70 5.52
CA PHE A 331 -17.32 10.79 5.64
C PHE A 331 -16.06 11.55 6.08
N LEU A 332 -15.82 12.73 5.53
CA LEU A 332 -14.66 13.57 5.85
C LEU A 332 -14.65 13.97 7.34
N VAL A 333 -15.80 14.29 7.91
CA VAL A 333 -15.89 14.64 9.34
C VAL A 333 -15.73 13.39 10.22
N THR A 334 -16.39 12.28 9.91
CA THR A 334 -16.35 11.08 10.75
C THR A 334 -15.02 10.33 10.67
N SER A 335 -14.42 10.25 9.48
CA SER A 335 -13.25 9.41 9.22
C SER A 335 -11.92 10.18 9.22
N LEU A 336 -11.94 11.52 9.19
CA LEU A 336 -10.73 12.35 9.26
C LEU A 336 -10.75 13.35 10.42
N LEU A 337 -11.72 14.28 10.46
CA LEU A 337 -11.72 15.34 11.47
C LEU A 337 -11.80 14.81 12.91
N VAL A 338 -12.76 13.94 13.20
CA VAL A 338 -12.94 13.35 14.54
C VAL A 338 -11.67 12.59 15.00
N PRO A 339 -11.11 11.66 14.20
CA PRO A 339 -9.84 11.01 14.53
C PRO A 339 -8.67 11.96 14.77
N TRP A 340 -8.57 13.05 13.99
CA TRP A 340 -7.51 14.05 14.16
C TRP A 340 -7.67 14.87 15.44
N VAL A 341 -8.87 15.34 15.75
CA VAL A 341 -9.17 16.03 17.03
C VAL A 341 -8.83 15.12 18.21
N ASN A 342 -9.26 13.86 18.14
CA ASN A 342 -8.97 12.86 19.19
C ASN A 342 -7.47 12.60 19.40
N GLN A 343 -6.65 12.91 18.41
CA GLN A 343 -5.19 12.75 18.45
C GLN A 343 -4.43 14.08 18.47
N ASN A 344 -5.14 15.19 18.70
CA ASN A 344 -4.57 16.54 18.78
C ASN A 344 -3.91 17.05 17.48
N TYR A 345 -4.36 16.58 16.32
CA TYR A 345 -3.95 17.10 15.01
C TYR A 345 -4.94 18.17 14.53
N MET A 346 -4.87 19.37 15.11
CA MET A 346 -5.85 20.43 14.84
C MET A 346 -5.59 21.23 13.56
N GLU A 347 -4.35 21.25 13.05
CA GLU A 347 -4.00 21.97 11.81
C GLU A 347 -4.89 21.63 10.59
N PRO A 348 -5.11 20.35 10.23
CA PRO A 348 -6.00 20.01 9.11
C PRO A 348 -7.46 20.37 9.37
N VAL A 349 -7.90 20.33 10.64
CA VAL A 349 -9.26 20.76 11.03
C VAL A 349 -9.46 22.23 10.72
N TRP A 350 -8.51 23.08 11.12
CA TRP A 350 -8.56 24.51 10.82
C TRP A 350 -8.51 24.78 9.33
N ALA A 351 -7.62 24.10 8.58
CA ALA A 351 -7.49 24.32 7.15
C ALA A 351 -8.78 24.02 6.35
N ILE A 352 -9.61 23.10 6.83
CA ILE A 352 -10.93 22.81 6.25
C ILE A 352 -11.92 23.91 6.62
N LEU A 353 -12.02 24.27 7.91
CA LEU A 353 -12.97 25.27 8.39
C LEU A 353 -12.67 26.67 7.83
N ASP A 354 -11.40 27.06 7.74
CA ASP A 354 -10.96 28.34 7.17
C ASP A 354 -11.33 28.49 5.68
N LYS A 355 -11.52 27.37 4.96
CA LYS A 355 -11.89 27.37 3.53
C LYS A 355 -13.40 27.23 3.31
N ALA A 356 -14.14 26.76 4.31
CA ALA A 356 -15.59 26.60 4.23
C ALA A 356 -16.29 27.98 4.23
N ASN A 357 -17.39 28.07 3.49
CA ASN A 357 -18.22 29.28 3.50
C ASN A 357 -19.15 29.31 4.74
N SER A 358 -19.84 30.43 4.96
CA SER A 358 -20.71 30.62 6.13
C SER A 358 -21.80 29.56 6.26
N ASP A 359 -22.39 29.14 5.14
CA ASP A 359 -23.48 28.16 5.15
C ASP A 359 -22.97 26.76 5.51
N GLN A 360 -21.81 26.38 4.96
CA GLN A 360 -21.10 25.15 5.28
C GLN A 360 -20.67 25.10 6.75
N ILE A 361 -20.12 26.20 7.27
CA ILE A 361 -19.74 26.30 8.68
C ILE A 361 -20.97 26.16 9.57
N LYS A 362 -22.06 26.85 9.26
CA LYS A 362 -23.30 26.77 10.03
C LYS A 362 -23.84 25.34 10.07
N GLU A 363 -23.96 24.71 8.91
CA GLU A 363 -24.44 23.32 8.80
C GLU A 363 -23.56 22.35 9.58
N PHE A 364 -22.24 22.49 9.49
CA PHE A 364 -21.31 21.67 10.26
C PHE A 364 -21.44 21.90 11.77
N MET A 365 -21.51 23.15 12.22
CA MET A 365 -21.61 23.48 13.64
C MET A 365 -22.93 23.00 14.28
N ASP A 366 -23.99 22.84 13.49
CA ASP A 366 -25.28 22.26 13.91
C ASP A 366 -25.26 20.70 13.93
N SER A 367 -24.15 20.06 13.58
CA SER A 367 -24.03 18.60 13.50
C SER A 367 -23.62 17.95 14.84
N ARG A 368 -24.01 16.68 15.02
CA ARG A 368 -23.58 15.85 16.17
C ARG A 368 -22.05 15.71 16.27
N GLN A 369 -21.37 15.77 15.13
CA GLN A 369 -19.91 15.66 15.08
C GLN A 369 -19.23 16.92 15.61
N ALA A 370 -19.80 18.11 15.36
CA ALA A 370 -19.32 19.34 15.96
C ALA A 370 -19.54 19.36 17.49
N GLU A 371 -20.68 18.86 17.97
CA GLU A 371 -20.93 18.67 19.41
C GLU A 371 -19.90 17.71 20.03
N TYR A 372 -19.60 16.60 19.36
CA TYR A 372 -18.55 15.67 19.80
C TYR A 372 -17.18 16.35 19.87
N ILE A 373 -16.75 17.03 18.80
CA ILE A 373 -15.47 17.75 18.76
C ILE A 373 -15.40 18.78 19.89
N ARG A 374 -16.47 19.54 20.10
CA ARG A 374 -16.58 20.49 21.22
C ARG A 374 -16.35 19.79 22.56
N SER A 375 -17.03 18.66 22.82
CA SER A 375 -16.87 17.92 24.08
C SER A 375 -15.43 17.42 24.30
N VAL A 376 -14.73 17.03 23.23
CA VAL A 376 -13.34 16.58 23.30
C VAL A 376 -12.41 17.75 23.61
N LEU A 377 -12.64 18.91 23.00
CA LEU A 377 -11.84 20.12 23.22
C LEU A 377 -12.08 20.73 24.61
N GLU A 378 -13.32 20.72 25.13
CA GLU A 378 -13.67 21.15 26.49
C GLU A 378 -12.85 20.43 27.57
N GLN A 379 -12.49 19.17 27.33
CA GLN A 379 -11.71 18.35 28.26
C GLN A 379 -10.19 18.51 28.09
N ARG A 380 -9.71 19.20 27.04
CA ARG A 380 -8.31 19.14 26.62
C ARG A 380 -7.63 20.49 26.46
N ASP A 381 -8.22 21.38 25.69
CA ASP A 381 -7.57 22.61 25.23
C ASP A 381 -8.58 23.74 25.04
N ILE A 382 -8.58 24.67 25.99
CA ILE A 382 -9.48 25.83 26.01
C ILE A 382 -9.20 26.77 24.83
N ASP A 383 -7.96 26.89 24.36
CA ASP A 383 -7.62 27.79 23.26
C ASP A 383 -8.13 27.23 21.93
N SER A 384 -7.92 25.94 21.67
CA SER A 384 -8.53 25.25 20.53
C SER A 384 -10.05 25.24 20.59
N LEU A 385 -10.64 25.09 21.78
CA LEU A 385 -12.10 25.21 21.96
C LEU A 385 -12.59 26.61 21.57
N ASN A 386 -11.95 27.66 22.08
CA ASN A 386 -12.32 29.03 21.78
C ASN A 386 -12.21 29.34 20.28
N LYS A 387 -11.15 28.85 19.63
CA LYS A 387 -11.00 28.94 18.17
C LYS A 387 -12.08 28.15 17.43
N PHE A 388 -12.42 26.94 17.88
CA PHE A 388 -13.49 26.15 17.26
C PHE A 388 -14.85 26.87 17.34
N LEU A 389 -15.18 27.43 18.51
CA LEU A 389 -16.44 28.14 18.74
C LEU A 389 -16.55 29.47 17.97
N SER A 390 -15.43 30.09 17.59
CA SER A 390 -15.47 31.35 16.83
C SER A 390 -16.04 31.16 15.42
N TYR A 391 -15.83 30.00 14.79
CA TYR A 391 -16.44 29.68 13.49
C TYR A 391 -17.96 29.73 13.56
N GLY A 392 -18.58 29.15 14.60
CA GLY A 392 -20.04 29.20 14.79
C GLY A 392 -20.57 30.61 15.03
N LYS A 393 -19.86 31.43 15.82
CA LYS A 393 -20.27 32.82 16.13
C LYS A 393 -20.25 33.71 14.89
N SER A 394 -19.28 33.54 13.99
CA SER A 394 -19.16 34.35 12.77
C SER A 394 -20.34 34.21 11.79
N THR A 395 -21.11 33.11 11.90
CA THR A 395 -22.28 32.87 11.03
C THR A 395 -23.59 33.45 11.56
N ALA A 396 -23.60 33.91 12.82
CA ALA A 396 -24.79 34.49 13.45
C ALA A 396 -24.99 35.98 13.13
N GLU A 397 -23.97 36.68 12.62
CA GLU A 397 -24.02 38.11 12.30
C GLU A 397 -24.84 38.46 11.04
N GLY A 398 -25.39 37.46 10.33
CA GLY A 398 -26.32 37.67 9.21
C GLY A 398 -27.79 37.89 9.60
N PHE A 399 -28.14 37.87 10.90
CA PHE A 399 -29.52 37.96 11.39
C PHE A 399 -29.81 39.15 12.32
N THR A 400 -28.92 40.14 12.39
CA THR A 400 -29.15 41.42 13.12
C THR A 400 -29.96 42.42 12.29
N SER A 401 -31.17 42.04 11.85
CA SER A 401 -32.13 43.05 11.38
C SER A 401 -33.61 42.72 11.61
N LEU A 402 -33.97 41.47 11.97
CA LEU A 402 -35.38 41.12 12.20
C LEU A 402 -35.76 41.03 13.69
N THR A 403 -34.80 40.76 14.57
CA THR A 403 -35.05 40.67 16.02
C THR A 403 -35.03 42.04 16.68
N GLU A 404 -34.15 42.96 16.25
CA GLU A 404 -34.13 44.35 16.74
C GLU A 404 -35.38 45.13 16.30
N VAL A 405 -35.88 44.92 15.07
CA VAL A 405 -37.13 45.55 14.60
C VAL A 405 -38.36 45.01 15.34
N LYS A 406 -38.35 43.72 15.76
CA LYS A 406 -39.44 43.14 16.56
C LYS A 406 -39.40 43.57 18.02
N LEU A 407 -38.22 43.75 18.61
CA LEU A 407 -38.06 44.26 19.97
C LEU A 407 -38.39 45.76 20.06
N SER A 408 -37.97 46.56 19.07
CA SER A 408 -38.34 47.98 18.97
C SER A 408 -39.86 48.18 18.84
N LYS A 409 -40.53 47.39 17.99
CA LYS A 409 -42.01 47.44 17.88
C LYS A 409 -42.75 46.95 19.12
N ALA A 410 -42.20 45.98 19.85
CA ALA A 410 -42.79 45.50 21.10
C ALA A 410 -42.63 46.52 22.23
N CYS A 411 -41.49 47.23 22.30
CA CYS A 411 -41.26 48.30 23.27
C CYS A 411 -42.17 49.52 23.02
N GLU A 412 -42.42 49.89 21.76
CA GLU A 412 -43.38 50.96 21.40
C GLU A 412 -44.84 50.57 21.74
N GLN A 413 -45.22 49.30 21.57
CA GLN A 413 -46.58 48.83 21.91
C GLN A 413 -46.82 48.65 23.40
N LEU A 414 -45.76 48.47 24.19
CA LEU A 414 -45.83 48.29 25.65
C LEU A 414 -45.62 49.59 26.44
N GLY A 415 -45.39 50.73 25.77
CA GLY A 415 -45.20 52.03 26.43
C GLY A 415 -43.97 52.11 27.33
N LEU A 416 -43.00 51.22 27.11
CA LEU A 416 -41.73 51.20 27.85
C LEU A 416 -40.67 51.97 27.04
N GLY A 417 -40.91 53.27 26.86
CA GLY A 417 -39.93 54.20 26.32
C GLY A 417 -39.58 55.25 27.36
N ASN A 418 -38.32 55.27 27.78
CA ASN A 418 -37.62 56.44 28.31
C ASN A 418 -36.38 56.66 27.47
#